data_AF-A0A4R3NTW1-F1
#
_entry.id   AF-A0A4R3NTW1-F1
#
_cell.length_a   1.000
_cell.length_b   1.000
_cell.length_c   1.000
_cell.angle_alpha   90.00
_cell.angle_beta   90.00
_cell.angle_gamma   90.00
#
_symmetry.space_group_name_H-M   'P 1'
#
loop_
_entity.id
_entity.type
_entity.pdbx_description
1 polymer ?
#
loop_
_entity_poly.entity_id
_entity_poly.type
_entity_poly.pdbx_seq_one_letter_code
_entity_poly.pdbx_strand_id
1 'polypeptide(L)'
;MYLKKVFLIALTSATLAGASLAQEPPPVKILFGSETTPSTGTPQAIGFYSKGCLSGAVALPIDGPNWQAMRLSRNRRFGHPKMIEVIERLSRDAAQYDGWPGLLVGDLSQPRGGPMLSGHASHQIGLDADVWLNPMPDRRYTLREREDISAQSVLKNDGTLFVDPEKFTPAHERLLMRAASYTEVQRIFVHPGIKKALCDDWTGDRTNLAKLRPYYGHHYHFHIRLFCESGSPDCKPQNAVDMSDDGCGANLSWWLSDEPWKPKEPAKKPEKPETAPVKPARPSYMTLSDLPKACEAVLEAPAPSPLPETALTPKIPLPPLAPWPEVGPVPTPRSAG
;
A
#
# COMPACT_ATOMS: atom_id res chain seq x y z
N MET A 1 89.82 -23.31 -14.96
CA MET A 1 88.73 -23.78 -14.07
C MET A 1 87.72 -22.66 -13.91
N TYR A 2 86.61 -22.69 -14.66
CA TYR A 2 85.58 -21.65 -14.65
C TYR A 2 84.47 -22.02 -13.64
N LEU A 3 84.27 -21.17 -12.62
CA LEU A 3 83.20 -21.25 -11.63
C LEU A 3 81.84 -20.86 -12.26
N LYS A 4 80.83 -21.74 -12.17
CA LYS A 4 79.42 -21.40 -12.44
C LYS A 4 78.78 -20.87 -11.15
N LYS A 5 78.31 -19.61 -11.17
CA LYS A 5 77.44 -19.04 -10.14
C LYS A 5 75.99 -19.44 -10.43
N VAL A 6 75.34 -20.10 -9.48
CA VAL A 6 73.90 -20.39 -9.49
C VAL A 6 73.21 -19.25 -8.75
N PHE A 7 72.28 -18.56 -9.43
CA PHE A 7 71.40 -17.56 -8.82
C PHE A 7 70.10 -18.25 -8.36
N LEU A 8 69.84 -18.20 -7.05
CA LEU A 8 68.55 -18.58 -6.46
C LEU A 8 67.58 -17.40 -6.61
N ILE A 9 66.48 -17.57 -7.34
CA ILE A 9 65.38 -16.59 -7.40
C ILE A 9 64.37 -16.97 -6.31
N ALA A 10 64.25 -16.13 -5.29
CA ALA A 10 63.21 -16.25 -4.27
C ALA A 10 61.89 -15.68 -4.82
N LEU A 11 60.88 -16.52 -5.01
CA LEU A 11 59.50 -16.07 -5.27
C LEU A 11 58.85 -15.63 -3.96
N THR A 12 58.65 -14.32 -3.80
CA THR A 12 57.78 -13.76 -2.77
C THR A 12 56.33 -13.77 -3.27
N SER A 13 55.51 -14.65 -2.73
CA SER A 13 54.05 -14.66 -2.98
C SER A 13 53.40 -13.49 -2.26
N ALA A 14 53.08 -12.43 -3.00
CA ALA A 14 52.26 -11.32 -2.50
C ALA A 14 50.79 -11.76 -2.42
N THR A 15 50.27 -11.97 -1.21
CA THR A 15 48.83 -12.12 -0.96
C THR A 15 48.16 -10.77 -1.15
N LEU A 16 47.51 -10.58 -2.31
CA LEU A 16 46.58 -9.48 -2.54
C LEU A 16 45.35 -9.69 -1.63
N ALA A 17 45.31 -8.96 -0.51
CA ALA A 17 44.10 -8.81 0.29
C ALA A 17 43.07 -8.05 -0.56
N GLY A 18 42.15 -8.77 -1.19
CA GLY A 18 41.02 -8.17 -1.90
C GLY A 18 40.15 -7.41 -0.91
N ALA A 19 40.09 -6.09 -1.04
CA ALA A 19 39.11 -5.27 -0.35
C ALA A 19 37.72 -5.73 -0.79
N SER A 20 36.98 -6.38 0.11
CA SER A 20 35.56 -6.70 -0.13
C SER A 20 34.81 -5.37 -0.23
N LEU A 21 34.36 -5.01 -1.43
CA LEU A 21 33.39 -3.94 -1.60
C LEU A 21 32.13 -4.35 -0.82
N ALA A 22 31.81 -3.62 0.25
CA ALA A 22 30.58 -3.86 1.01
C ALA A 22 29.39 -3.64 0.06
N GLN A 23 28.66 -4.72 -0.23
CA GLN A 23 27.48 -4.67 -1.09
C GLN A 23 26.41 -3.83 -0.41
N GLU A 24 25.83 -2.85 -1.13
CA GLU A 24 24.75 -2.04 -0.58
C GLU A 24 23.58 -2.93 -0.16
N PRO A 25 22.98 -2.69 1.03
CA PRO A 25 21.85 -3.47 1.49
C PRO A 25 20.66 -3.29 0.52
N PRO A 26 19.89 -4.34 0.21
CA PRO A 26 18.75 -4.23 -0.69
C PRO A 26 17.67 -3.29 -0.11
N PRO A 27 16.90 -2.58 -0.97
CA PRO A 27 15.77 -1.79 -0.51
C PRO A 27 14.74 -2.68 0.20
N VAL A 28 14.27 -2.25 1.37
CA VAL A 28 13.39 -3.07 2.23
C VAL A 28 12.07 -3.45 1.55
N LYS A 29 11.57 -2.62 0.63
CA LYS A 29 10.36 -2.92 -0.16
C LYS A 29 10.53 -4.14 -1.05
N ILE A 30 11.75 -4.43 -1.51
CA ILE A 30 12.04 -5.62 -2.31
C ILE A 30 11.99 -6.86 -1.41
N LEU A 31 12.50 -6.76 -0.18
CA LEU A 31 12.47 -7.87 0.77
C LEU A 31 11.03 -8.29 1.09
N PHE A 32 10.20 -7.34 1.55
CA PHE A 32 8.80 -7.64 1.88
C PHE A 32 7.93 -7.94 0.64
N GLY A 33 8.18 -7.26 -0.48
CA GLY A 33 7.44 -7.49 -1.72
C GLY A 33 7.76 -8.80 -2.42
N SER A 34 8.82 -9.49 -2.03
CA SER A 34 9.17 -10.82 -2.54
C SER A 34 8.52 -11.96 -1.74
N GLU A 35 8.01 -11.67 -0.54
CA GLU A 35 7.33 -12.67 0.28
C GLU A 35 5.94 -12.99 -0.29
N THR A 36 5.71 -14.29 -0.55
CA THR A 36 4.46 -14.76 -1.16
C THR A 36 3.48 -15.34 -0.15
N THR A 37 3.93 -15.56 1.10
CA THR A 37 3.16 -16.21 2.17
C THR A 37 3.32 -15.46 3.49
N PRO A 38 2.32 -15.53 4.39
CA PRO A 38 2.43 -14.91 5.70
C PRO A 38 3.49 -15.65 6.55
N SER A 39 4.02 -14.97 7.55
CA SER A 39 4.83 -15.62 8.58
C SER A 39 3.94 -16.45 9.51
N THR A 40 4.51 -17.51 10.10
CA THR A 40 3.91 -18.17 11.26
C THR A 40 3.93 -17.27 12.49
N GLY A 41 3.16 -17.67 13.51
CA GLY A 41 3.14 -17.02 14.82
C GLY A 41 1.86 -16.22 15.06
N THR A 42 1.82 -15.58 16.23
CA THR A 42 0.67 -14.76 16.64
C THR A 42 0.55 -13.53 15.71
N PRO A 43 -0.68 -13.16 15.30
CA PRO A 43 -0.90 -11.93 14.56
C PRO A 43 -0.42 -10.71 15.34
N GLN A 44 0.45 -9.89 14.74
CA GLN A 44 1.05 -8.70 15.39
C GLN A 44 1.26 -7.58 14.37
N ALA A 45 0.67 -6.42 14.63
CA ALA A 45 1.01 -5.17 13.95
C ALA A 45 2.24 -4.55 14.62
N ILE A 46 3.35 -4.40 13.88
CA ILE A 46 4.63 -3.99 14.46
C ILE A 46 5.08 -2.68 13.83
N GLY A 47 5.32 -1.65 14.64
CA GLY A 47 5.76 -0.34 14.19
C GLY A 47 4.60 0.60 13.84
N PHE A 48 4.84 1.50 12.89
CA PHE A 48 3.86 2.51 12.46
C PHE A 48 3.27 2.13 11.09
N TYR A 49 2.08 2.64 10.76
CA TYR A 49 1.34 2.30 9.53
C TYR A 49 2.16 2.40 8.23
N SER A 50 3.13 3.34 8.18
CA SER A 50 4.05 3.56 7.05
C SER A 50 5.52 3.22 7.35
N LYS A 51 5.77 2.50 8.45
CA LYS A 51 7.11 2.12 8.90
C LYS A 51 7.03 0.93 9.86
N GLY A 52 6.75 -0.25 9.31
CA GLY A 52 6.47 -1.43 10.12
C GLY A 52 6.38 -2.72 9.31
N CYS A 53 5.89 -3.76 9.95
CA CYS A 53 5.63 -5.08 9.35
C CYS A 53 4.45 -5.76 10.06
N LEU A 54 4.03 -6.91 9.54
CA LEU A 54 2.92 -7.69 10.05
C LEU A 54 3.35 -9.15 10.21
N SER A 55 3.27 -9.67 11.44
CA SER A 55 3.41 -11.10 11.71
C SER A 55 2.05 -11.79 11.70
N GLY A 56 2.00 -13.08 11.33
CA GLY A 56 0.81 -13.91 11.49
C GLY A 56 -0.40 -13.39 10.70
N ALA A 57 -0.17 -12.80 9.53
CA ALA A 57 -1.22 -12.16 8.75
C ALA A 57 -2.28 -13.16 8.29
N VAL A 58 -3.54 -12.71 8.26
CA VAL A 58 -4.66 -13.47 7.70
C VAL A 58 -5.03 -12.88 6.34
N ALA A 59 -5.27 -13.74 5.37
CA ALA A 59 -5.71 -13.33 4.05
C ALA A 59 -7.23 -13.20 4.00
N LEU A 60 -7.73 -12.08 3.48
CA LEU A 60 -9.13 -11.92 3.09
C LEU A 60 -9.42 -12.92 1.95
N PRO A 61 -10.45 -13.78 2.07
CA PRO A 61 -10.88 -14.62 0.95
C PRO A 61 -11.13 -13.78 -0.30
N ILE A 62 -10.76 -14.30 -1.47
CA ILE A 62 -10.90 -13.54 -2.72
C ILE A 62 -12.37 -13.18 -3.01
N ASP A 63 -13.29 -13.99 -2.48
CA ASP A 63 -14.73 -13.77 -2.55
C ASP A 63 -15.36 -13.98 -1.17
N GLY A 64 -16.39 -13.18 -0.90
CA GLY A 64 -17.35 -13.46 0.15
C GLY A 64 -18.78 -13.15 -0.31
N PRO A 65 -19.77 -13.23 0.60
CA PRO A 65 -21.16 -12.97 0.25
C PRO A 65 -21.37 -11.57 -0.34
N ASN A 66 -20.75 -10.55 0.28
CA ASN A 66 -20.92 -9.14 -0.07
C ASN A 66 -19.60 -8.44 -0.43
N TRP A 67 -18.57 -9.17 -0.85
CA TRP A 67 -17.33 -8.56 -1.33
C TRP A 67 -16.62 -9.37 -2.40
N GLN A 68 -15.76 -8.68 -3.14
CA GLN A 68 -14.76 -9.24 -4.05
C GLN A 68 -13.43 -8.52 -3.86
N ALA A 69 -12.35 -9.27 -3.68
CA ALA A 69 -11.00 -8.72 -3.71
C ALA A 69 -10.54 -8.45 -5.14
N MET A 70 -9.93 -7.30 -5.36
CA MET A 70 -9.45 -6.78 -6.65
C MET A 70 -7.92 -6.84 -6.72
N ARG A 71 -7.33 -6.78 -7.93
CA ARG A 71 -5.88 -6.77 -8.14
C ARG A 71 -5.15 -7.91 -7.41
N LEU A 72 -5.69 -9.12 -7.51
CA LEU A 72 -5.22 -10.33 -6.83
C LEU A 72 -3.73 -10.62 -7.12
N SER A 73 -3.26 -10.28 -8.32
CA SER A 73 -1.85 -10.46 -8.73
C SER A 73 -0.86 -9.75 -7.82
N ARG A 74 -1.28 -8.68 -7.15
CA ARG A 74 -0.43 -7.90 -6.25
C ARG A 74 -0.11 -8.63 -4.95
N ASN A 75 -0.88 -9.66 -4.59
CA ASN A 75 -0.73 -10.40 -3.33
C ASN A 75 -0.89 -9.51 -2.08
N ARG A 76 -1.83 -8.56 -2.09
CA ARG A 76 -2.01 -7.53 -1.05
C ARG A 76 -3.29 -7.65 -0.24
N ARG A 77 -3.84 -8.84 -0.12
CA ARG A 77 -5.13 -9.09 0.57
C ARG A 77 -4.94 -9.59 2.01
N PHE A 78 -3.81 -9.29 2.63
CA PHE A 78 -3.45 -9.77 3.97
C PHE A 78 -3.63 -8.66 4.98
N GLY A 79 -4.05 -9.00 6.19
CA GLY A 79 -4.23 -8.02 7.26
C GLY A 79 -4.11 -8.66 8.63
N HIS A 80 -4.12 -7.81 9.65
CA HIS A 80 -4.39 -8.25 11.00
C HIS A 80 -5.82 -8.85 11.03
N PRO A 81 -6.08 -9.93 11.81
CA PRO A 81 -7.42 -10.55 11.85
C PRO A 81 -8.56 -9.55 12.09
N LYS A 82 -8.31 -8.52 12.91
CA LYS A 82 -9.29 -7.45 13.14
C LYS A 82 -9.65 -6.65 11.88
N MET A 83 -8.68 -6.40 11.00
CA MET A 83 -8.95 -5.74 9.71
C MET A 83 -9.85 -6.61 8.83
N ILE A 84 -9.57 -7.91 8.77
CA ILE A 84 -10.39 -8.86 7.99
C ILE A 84 -11.83 -8.85 8.53
N GLU A 85 -12.00 -8.94 9.85
CA GLU A 85 -13.31 -8.88 10.50
C GLU A 85 -14.07 -7.58 10.19
N VAL A 86 -13.38 -6.42 10.23
CA VAL A 86 -13.99 -5.12 9.93
C VAL A 86 -14.45 -5.05 8.47
N ILE A 87 -13.67 -5.55 7.51
CA ILE A 87 -14.05 -5.57 6.09
C ILE A 87 -15.25 -6.49 5.86
N GLU A 88 -15.23 -7.69 6.44
CA GLU A 88 -16.36 -8.62 6.33
C GLU A 88 -17.63 -8.04 6.96
N ARG A 89 -17.52 -7.40 8.13
CA ARG A 89 -18.65 -6.73 8.80
C ARG A 89 -19.17 -5.56 7.98
N LEU A 90 -18.29 -4.69 7.49
CA LEU A 90 -18.66 -3.57 6.62
C LEU A 90 -19.41 -4.05 5.38
N SER A 91 -18.96 -5.15 4.78
CA SER A 91 -19.59 -5.69 3.56
C SER A 91 -21.04 -6.12 3.79
N ARG A 92 -21.32 -6.75 4.93
CA ARG A 92 -22.66 -7.20 5.30
C ARG A 92 -23.54 -6.03 5.71
N ASP A 93 -23.04 -5.15 6.57
CA ASP A 93 -23.80 -4.01 7.07
C ASP A 93 -24.15 -3.05 5.95
N ALA A 94 -23.23 -2.77 5.03
CA ALA A 94 -23.46 -1.87 3.91
C ALA A 94 -24.53 -2.42 2.94
N ALA A 95 -24.49 -3.73 2.68
CA ALA A 95 -25.49 -4.41 1.87
C ALA A 95 -26.87 -4.45 2.53
N GLN A 96 -26.90 -4.65 3.85
CA GLN A 96 -28.14 -4.79 4.59
C GLN A 96 -28.83 -3.45 4.89
N TYR A 97 -28.06 -2.40 5.20
CA TYR A 97 -28.60 -1.18 5.80
C TYR A 97 -28.35 0.10 4.99
N ASP A 98 -27.35 0.11 4.09
CA ASP A 98 -26.88 1.36 3.48
C ASP A 98 -27.23 1.46 1.98
N GLY A 99 -27.89 0.44 1.42
CA GLY A 99 -28.21 0.37 0.00
C GLY A 99 -26.95 0.21 -0.86
N TRP A 100 -25.91 -0.42 -0.31
CA TRP A 100 -24.63 -0.63 -0.99
C TRP A 100 -24.38 -2.12 -1.20
N PRO A 101 -24.52 -2.66 -2.43
CA PRO A 101 -24.70 -4.10 -2.67
C PRO A 101 -23.52 -4.99 -2.24
N GLY A 102 -22.33 -4.41 -2.08
CA GLY A 102 -21.14 -5.08 -1.59
C GLY A 102 -19.87 -4.29 -1.88
N LEU A 103 -18.74 -4.77 -1.39
CA LEU A 103 -17.45 -4.10 -1.47
C LEU A 103 -16.59 -4.66 -2.60
N LEU A 104 -15.99 -3.77 -3.39
CA LEU A 104 -14.80 -4.10 -4.18
C LEU A 104 -13.58 -3.69 -3.35
N VAL A 105 -12.88 -4.68 -2.81
CA VAL A 105 -11.78 -4.48 -1.86
C VAL A 105 -10.45 -4.41 -2.61
N GLY A 106 -9.72 -3.32 -2.42
CA GLY A 106 -8.40 -3.06 -3.01
C GLY A 106 -7.26 -3.62 -2.17
N ASP A 107 -6.19 -2.84 -2.04
CA ASP A 107 -5.00 -3.24 -1.29
C ASP A 107 -5.30 -3.20 0.23
N LEU A 108 -5.03 -4.31 0.93
CA LEU A 108 -4.74 -4.37 2.37
C LEU A 108 -3.21 -4.34 2.50
N SER A 109 -2.59 -5.31 3.18
CA SER A 109 -1.14 -5.47 3.29
C SER A 109 -0.60 -6.63 2.44
N GLN A 110 0.71 -6.61 2.17
CA GLN A 110 1.45 -7.78 1.69
C GLN A 110 1.44 -8.89 2.76
N PRO A 111 1.81 -10.15 2.45
CA PRO A 111 1.67 -11.28 3.38
C PRO A 111 2.38 -11.09 4.72
N ARG A 112 3.46 -10.31 4.74
CA ARG A 112 4.23 -9.97 5.96
C ARG A 112 4.24 -8.47 6.25
N GLY A 113 3.31 -7.73 5.65
CA GLY A 113 3.27 -6.28 5.74
C GLY A 113 4.44 -5.61 5.02
N GLY A 114 5.04 -4.61 5.66
CA GLY A 114 6.23 -3.93 5.15
C GLY A 114 5.98 -2.94 4.01
N PRO A 115 6.98 -2.12 3.66
CA PRO A 115 6.89 -1.21 2.52
C PRO A 115 6.57 -1.94 1.21
N MET A 116 5.62 -1.40 0.46
CA MET A 116 5.17 -1.99 -0.80
C MET A 116 6.09 -1.61 -1.97
N LEU A 117 6.14 -2.47 -3.00
CA LEU A 117 6.86 -2.21 -4.24
C LEU A 117 6.40 -0.93 -4.95
N SER A 118 5.11 -0.61 -4.81
CA SER A 118 4.42 0.49 -5.50
C SER A 118 3.15 0.90 -4.75
N GLY A 119 2.68 2.12 -5.02
CA GLY A 119 1.42 2.63 -4.49
C GLY A 119 1.58 3.32 -3.14
N HIS A 120 0.98 2.73 -2.11
CA HIS A 120 0.74 3.37 -0.82
C HIS A 120 2.02 3.52 0.01
N ALA A 121 2.15 4.64 0.72
CA ALA A 121 3.19 4.81 1.73
C ALA A 121 2.90 4.01 3.02
N SER A 122 1.62 3.74 3.31
CA SER A 122 1.16 2.96 4.47
C SER A 122 0.85 1.50 4.14
N HIS A 123 -0.13 0.87 4.78
CA HIS A 123 -0.47 -0.56 4.59
C HIS A 123 0.62 -1.54 5.02
N GLN A 124 1.51 -1.14 5.90
CA GLN A 124 2.66 -1.97 6.26
C GLN A 124 2.39 -2.91 7.45
N ILE A 125 1.34 -2.65 8.24
CA ILE A 125 1.13 -3.33 9.53
C ILE A 125 -0.21 -4.07 9.63
N GLY A 126 -0.91 -4.27 8.52
CA GLY A 126 -2.18 -5.03 8.49
C GLY A 126 -3.40 -4.31 9.04
N LEU A 127 -3.34 -2.99 9.23
CA LEU A 127 -4.40 -2.16 9.82
C LEU A 127 -4.91 -1.08 8.85
N ASP A 128 -4.58 -1.19 7.57
CA ASP A 128 -5.06 -0.33 6.49
C ASP A 128 -5.73 -1.16 5.39
N ALA A 129 -6.81 -0.64 4.80
CA ALA A 129 -7.52 -1.27 3.70
C ALA A 129 -8.14 -0.23 2.76
N ASP A 130 -7.95 -0.42 1.46
CA ASP A 130 -8.67 0.35 0.45
C ASP A 130 -9.95 -0.34 0.01
N VAL A 131 -11.02 0.43 -0.09
CA VAL A 131 -12.30 -0.03 -0.64
C VAL A 131 -12.71 0.92 -1.76
N TRP A 132 -12.99 0.37 -2.93
CA TRP A 132 -13.38 1.20 -4.07
C TRP A 132 -14.72 1.86 -3.82
N LEU A 133 -14.89 3.06 -4.35
CA LEU A 133 -16.16 3.77 -4.37
C LEU A 133 -17.07 3.29 -5.51
N ASN A 134 -16.74 2.16 -6.14
CA ASN A 134 -17.60 1.48 -7.10
C ASN A 134 -18.43 0.42 -6.38
N PRO A 135 -19.77 0.37 -6.58
CA PRO A 135 -20.58 -0.69 -6.02
C PRO A 135 -20.17 -2.03 -6.65
N MET A 136 -20.17 -3.09 -5.83
CA MET A 136 -20.01 -4.45 -6.35
C MET A 136 -21.17 -4.79 -7.30
N PRO A 137 -20.92 -5.33 -8.51
CA PRO A 137 -21.99 -5.71 -9.42
C PRO A 137 -22.73 -6.95 -8.93
N ASP A 138 -23.91 -7.22 -9.48
CA ASP A 138 -24.70 -8.43 -9.22
C ASP A 138 -24.17 -9.68 -9.95
N ARG A 139 -22.84 -9.84 -9.95
CA ARG A 139 -22.13 -11.02 -10.45
C ARG A 139 -20.71 -11.01 -9.92
N ARG A 140 -20.04 -12.16 -9.91
CA ARG A 140 -18.60 -12.22 -9.62
C ARG A 140 -17.77 -11.85 -10.84
N TYR A 141 -16.76 -11.01 -10.64
CA TYR A 141 -15.73 -10.79 -11.64
C TYR A 141 -14.84 -12.03 -11.76
N THR A 142 -14.50 -12.39 -12.98
CA THR A 142 -13.43 -13.35 -13.28
C THR A 142 -12.10 -12.86 -12.71
N LEU A 143 -11.13 -13.76 -12.55
CA LEU A 143 -9.78 -13.39 -12.11
C LEU A 143 -9.15 -12.32 -13.00
N ARG A 144 -9.43 -12.34 -14.30
CA ARG A 144 -8.90 -11.36 -15.26
C ARG A 144 -9.58 -10.01 -15.13
N GLU A 145 -10.91 -9.98 -15.03
CA GLU A 145 -11.66 -8.72 -14.85
C GLU A 145 -11.19 -7.97 -13.59
N ARG A 146 -10.82 -8.67 -12.52
CA ARG A 146 -10.27 -8.07 -11.30
C ARG A 146 -8.93 -7.37 -11.49
N GLU A 147 -8.20 -7.69 -12.55
CA GLU A 147 -6.94 -7.02 -12.93
C GLU A 147 -7.18 -5.85 -13.89
N ASP A 148 -8.15 -5.97 -14.78
CA ASP A 148 -8.35 -5.03 -15.89
C ASP A 148 -9.29 -3.86 -15.56
N ILE A 149 -10.35 -4.13 -14.80
CA ILE A 149 -11.32 -3.10 -14.43
C ILE A 149 -10.65 -2.10 -13.51
N SER A 150 -10.73 -0.79 -13.79
CA SER A 150 -10.21 0.23 -12.88
C SER A 150 -11.32 0.84 -12.03
N ALA A 151 -10.98 1.21 -10.80
CA ALA A 151 -11.84 2.03 -9.96
C ALA A 151 -12.12 3.36 -10.66
N GLN A 152 -13.35 3.86 -10.56
CA GLN A 152 -13.78 5.08 -11.23
C GLN A 152 -13.79 6.25 -10.26
N SER A 153 -13.34 7.40 -10.74
CA SER A 153 -13.39 8.64 -9.97
C SER A 153 -14.83 9.10 -9.76
N VAL A 154 -15.16 9.48 -8.53
CA VAL A 154 -16.46 10.11 -8.20
C VAL A 154 -16.43 11.63 -8.38
N LEU A 155 -15.33 12.20 -8.89
CA LEU A 155 -15.22 13.63 -9.17
C LEU A 155 -15.92 14.01 -10.47
N LYS A 156 -16.33 15.27 -10.55
CA LYS A 156 -16.96 15.85 -11.74
C LYS A 156 -16.01 15.81 -12.94
N ASN A 157 -14.80 16.30 -12.75
CA ASN A 157 -13.68 16.14 -13.69
C ASN A 157 -12.40 15.82 -12.93
N ASP A 158 -11.42 15.25 -13.63
CA ASP A 158 -10.10 14.98 -13.06
C ASP A 158 -9.44 16.27 -12.54
N GLY A 159 -8.85 16.19 -11.34
CA GLY A 159 -8.21 17.32 -10.68
C GLY A 159 -9.16 18.34 -10.02
N THR A 160 -10.48 18.14 -10.10
CA THR A 160 -11.45 19.04 -9.43
C THR A 160 -11.66 18.69 -7.95
N LEU A 161 -12.09 19.67 -7.15
CA LEU A 161 -12.45 19.49 -5.74
C LEU A 161 -13.95 19.24 -5.53
N PHE A 162 -14.66 18.83 -6.57
CA PHE A 162 -16.10 18.65 -6.56
C PHE A 162 -16.46 17.23 -6.99
N VAL A 163 -17.35 16.61 -6.23
CA VAL A 163 -17.94 15.33 -6.64
C VAL A 163 -18.90 15.54 -7.81
N ASP A 164 -19.09 14.49 -8.58
CA ASP A 164 -20.18 14.37 -9.54
C ASP A 164 -21.41 13.80 -8.81
N PRO A 165 -22.53 14.52 -8.70
CA PRO A 165 -23.72 14.03 -7.99
C PRO A 165 -24.36 12.80 -8.66
N GLU A 166 -24.07 12.53 -9.93
CA GLU A 166 -24.52 11.30 -10.59
C GLU A 166 -23.67 10.08 -10.21
N LYS A 167 -22.43 10.31 -9.75
CA LYS A 167 -21.50 9.24 -9.33
C LYS A 167 -21.45 9.08 -7.81
N PHE A 168 -21.41 10.19 -7.06
CA PHE A 168 -21.39 10.20 -5.61
C PHE A 168 -22.80 10.39 -5.08
N THR A 169 -23.42 9.27 -4.70
CA THR A 169 -24.82 9.21 -4.27
C THR A 169 -24.95 9.10 -2.75
N PRO A 170 -26.16 9.30 -2.16
CA PRO A 170 -26.38 9.09 -0.73
C PRO A 170 -26.01 7.69 -0.20
N ALA A 171 -25.92 6.67 -1.07
CA ALA A 171 -25.43 5.34 -0.68
C ALA A 171 -23.93 5.35 -0.35
N HIS A 172 -23.13 6.18 -1.03
CA HIS A 172 -21.71 6.36 -0.72
C HIS A 172 -21.55 7.02 0.65
N GLU A 173 -22.36 8.03 0.94
CA GLU A 173 -22.35 8.72 2.23
C GLU A 173 -22.63 7.75 3.38
N ARG A 174 -23.70 6.96 3.26
CA ARG A 174 -24.04 5.93 4.25
C ARG A 174 -22.93 4.90 4.41
N LEU A 175 -22.32 4.41 3.32
CA LEU A 175 -21.18 3.49 3.38
C LEU A 175 -20.01 4.08 4.17
N LEU A 176 -19.62 5.31 3.87
CA LEU A 176 -18.49 5.97 4.53
C LEU A 176 -18.78 6.22 6.01
N MET A 177 -19.99 6.66 6.34
CA MET A 177 -20.41 6.89 7.72
C MET A 177 -20.61 5.58 8.50
N ARG A 178 -21.03 4.50 7.84
CA ARG A 178 -21.06 3.13 8.40
C ARG A 178 -19.67 2.70 8.81
N ALA A 179 -18.71 2.78 7.90
CA ALA A 179 -17.32 2.43 8.19
C ALA A 179 -16.77 3.30 9.35
N ALA A 180 -17.06 4.60 9.36
CA ALA A 180 -16.60 5.51 10.42
C ALA A 180 -17.24 5.19 11.79
N SER A 181 -18.44 4.62 11.81
CA SER A 181 -19.16 4.29 13.05
C SER A 181 -18.50 3.20 13.87
N TYR A 182 -17.64 2.37 13.26
CA TYR A 182 -16.95 1.30 13.95
C TYR A 182 -15.92 1.82 14.94
N THR A 183 -15.93 1.26 16.15
CA THR A 183 -15.02 1.65 17.23
C THR A 183 -13.57 1.34 16.91
N GLU A 184 -13.33 0.33 16.08
CA GLU A 184 -12.00 -0.09 15.65
C GLU A 184 -11.40 0.87 14.61
N VAL A 185 -12.24 1.61 13.88
CA VAL A 185 -11.81 2.55 12.85
C VAL A 185 -11.35 3.86 13.48
N GLN A 186 -10.07 4.19 13.27
CA GLN A 186 -9.46 5.43 13.71
C GLN A 186 -9.66 6.56 12.68
N ARG A 187 -9.42 6.27 11.39
CA ARG A 187 -9.52 7.25 10.31
C ARG A 187 -10.05 6.59 9.05
N ILE A 188 -10.73 7.39 8.24
CA ILE A 188 -11.02 7.09 6.85
C ILE A 188 -10.46 8.21 6.00
N PHE A 189 -9.56 7.93 5.06
CA PHE A 189 -9.06 8.95 4.14
C PHE A 189 -9.90 8.97 2.87
N VAL A 190 -10.35 10.16 2.50
CA VAL A 190 -11.15 10.44 1.30
C VAL A 190 -10.62 11.71 0.62
N HIS A 191 -10.94 11.88 -0.66
CA HIS A 191 -10.67 13.13 -1.35
C HIS A 191 -11.36 14.33 -0.64
N PRO A 192 -10.78 15.54 -0.62
CA PRO A 192 -11.42 16.72 -0.02
C PRO A 192 -12.81 17.03 -0.57
N GLY A 193 -13.04 16.82 -1.86
CA GLY A 193 -14.37 16.99 -2.47
C GLY A 193 -15.43 16.03 -1.91
N ILE A 194 -15.06 14.79 -1.57
CA ILE A 194 -15.96 13.82 -0.93
C ILE A 194 -16.27 14.26 0.49
N LYS A 195 -15.24 14.69 1.25
CA LYS A 195 -15.45 15.21 2.61
C LYS A 195 -16.37 16.43 2.59
N LYS A 196 -16.19 17.33 1.61
CA LYS A 196 -17.07 18.49 1.43
C LYS A 196 -18.52 18.09 1.14
N ALA A 197 -18.76 17.18 0.21
CA ALA A 197 -20.11 16.68 -0.08
C ALA A 197 -20.78 16.13 1.18
N LEU A 198 -20.08 15.27 1.93
CA LEU A 198 -20.58 14.78 3.23
C LEU A 198 -20.84 15.90 4.24
N CYS A 199 -20.00 16.92 4.31
CA CYS A 199 -20.21 18.03 5.23
C CYS A 199 -21.48 18.82 4.90
N ASP A 200 -21.75 19.04 3.61
CA ASP A 200 -22.89 19.80 3.10
C ASP A 200 -24.20 19.00 3.18
N ASP A 201 -24.16 17.72 2.80
CA ASP A 201 -25.38 16.92 2.49
C ASP A 201 -25.73 15.89 3.57
N TRP A 202 -24.79 15.44 4.42
CA TRP A 202 -25.07 14.40 5.42
C TRP A 202 -25.96 14.92 6.56
N THR A 203 -27.18 14.37 6.63
CA THR A 203 -28.18 14.70 7.67
C THR A 203 -28.25 13.69 8.81
N GLY A 204 -27.42 12.64 8.81
CA GLY A 204 -27.40 11.61 9.86
C GLY A 204 -26.52 11.98 11.06
N ASP A 205 -26.17 10.99 11.88
CA ASP A 205 -25.26 11.20 13.02
C ASP A 205 -23.87 11.65 12.53
N ARG A 206 -23.40 12.79 13.04
CA ARG A 206 -22.11 13.41 12.69
C ARG A 206 -21.00 13.09 13.70
N THR A 207 -21.29 12.36 14.77
CA THR A 207 -20.34 12.01 15.84
C THR A 207 -19.03 11.43 15.28
N ASN A 208 -19.11 10.63 14.23
CA ASN A 208 -17.94 9.99 13.61
C ASN A 208 -17.43 10.71 12.34
N LEU A 209 -18.05 11.82 11.93
CA LEU A 209 -17.68 12.52 10.70
C LEU A 209 -16.23 13.03 10.77
N ALA A 210 -15.74 13.41 11.95
CA ALA A 210 -14.35 13.79 12.22
C ALA A 210 -13.31 12.76 11.74
N LYS A 211 -13.66 11.47 11.80
CA LYS A 211 -12.77 10.38 11.36
C LYS A 211 -12.53 10.38 9.85
N LEU A 212 -13.42 10.97 9.05
CA LEU A 212 -13.21 11.17 7.62
C LEU A 212 -12.25 12.34 7.40
N ARG A 213 -11.02 12.02 6.99
CA ARG A 213 -9.91 12.94 6.84
C ARG A 213 -9.68 13.21 5.35
N PRO A 214 -9.70 14.48 4.90
CA PRO A 214 -9.28 14.81 3.55
C PRO A 214 -7.83 14.38 3.31
N TYR A 215 -7.56 13.83 2.14
CA TYR A 215 -6.21 13.50 1.68
C TYR A 215 -6.12 13.53 0.15
N TYR A 216 -4.91 13.77 -0.39
CA TYR A 216 -4.65 13.73 -1.83
C TYR A 216 -5.07 12.39 -2.46
N GLY A 217 -5.56 12.39 -3.70
CA GLY A 217 -6.05 11.16 -4.34
C GLY A 217 -7.40 10.73 -3.74
N HIS A 218 -7.57 9.45 -3.37
CA HIS A 218 -8.75 8.94 -2.66
C HIS A 218 -10.12 9.36 -3.25
N HIS A 219 -10.18 9.49 -4.57
CA HIS A 219 -11.37 9.92 -5.29
C HIS A 219 -12.05 8.76 -6.04
N TYR A 220 -11.46 7.57 -6.03
CA TYR A 220 -12.03 6.32 -6.57
C TYR A 220 -12.05 5.18 -5.53
N HIS A 221 -11.48 5.43 -4.36
CA HIS A 221 -11.49 4.55 -3.20
C HIS A 221 -11.46 5.40 -1.94
N PHE A 222 -11.86 4.80 -0.82
CA PHE A 222 -11.58 5.33 0.51
C PHE A 222 -10.65 4.37 1.25
N HIS A 223 -9.79 4.94 2.08
CA HIS A 223 -8.79 4.19 2.84
C HIS A 223 -9.26 4.10 4.29
N ILE A 224 -9.48 2.89 4.80
CA ILE A 224 -9.82 2.63 6.20
C ILE A 224 -8.52 2.40 6.98
N ARG A 225 -8.38 3.04 8.14
CA ARG A 225 -7.31 2.77 9.12
C ARG A 225 -7.91 2.40 10.47
N LEU A 226 -7.49 1.26 11.01
CA LEU A 226 -7.85 0.85 12.37
C LEU A 226 -6.90 1.44 13.42
N PHE A 227 -7.34 1.44 14.68
CA PHE A 227 -6.46 1.64 15.83
C PHE A 227 -5.46 0.48 15.98
N CYS A 228 -4.38 0.72 16.73
CA CYS A 228 -3.53 -0.37 17.20
C CYS A 228 -4.33 -1.30 18.13
N GLU A 229 -4.31 -2.59 17.84
CA GLU A 229 -5.00 -3.60 18.63
C GLU A 229 -4.22 -3.92 19.92
N SER A 230 -4.94 -4.20 21.02
CA SER A 230 -4.34 -4.50 22.33
C SER A 230 -3.39 -5.70 22.32
N GLY A 231 -3.63 -6.64 21.41
CA GLY A 231 -2.76 -7.79 21.18
C GLY A 231 -1.43 -7.45 20.50
N SER A 232 -1.19 -6.22 20.05
CA SER A 232 0.00 -5.79 19.31
C SER A 232 0.80 -4.70 20.07
N PRO A 233 1.59 -5.05 21.12
CA PRO A 233 2.28 -4.07 21.96
C PRO A 233 3.34 -3.23 21.23
N ASP A 234 3.88 -3.74 20.12
CA ASP A 234 4.85 -3.02 19.30
C ASP A 234 4.22 -2.11 18.24
N CYS A 235 2.88 -2.07 18.15
CA CYS A 235 2.16 -1.14 17.30
C CYS A 235 2.28 0.28 17.86
N LYS A 236 2.60 1.24 16.97
CA LYS A 236 2.73 2.66 17.32
C LYS A 236 1.48 3.41 16.85
N PRO A 237 0.66 3.93 17.78
CA PRO A 237 -0.55 4.63 17.40
C PRO A 237 -0.23 5.95 16.71
N GLN A 238 -1.14 6.39 15.83
CA GLN A 238 -1.14 7.76 15.33
C GLN A 238 -1.83 8.69 16.34
N ASN A 239 -1.58 10.00 16.25
CA ASN A 239 -2.28 11.00 17.06
C ASN A 239 -3.81 10.83 16.97
N ALA A 240 -4.51 11.17 18.05
CA ALA A 240 -5.96 11.12 18.09
C ALA A 240 -6.58 12.09 17.05
N VAL A 241 -7.78 11.75 16.60
CA VAL A 241 -8.67 12.69 15.92
C VAL A 241 -9.39 13.49 16.99
N ASP A 242 -9.48 14.80 16.83
CA ASP A 242 -10.33 15.62 17.69
C ASP A 242 -11.79 15.31 17.33
N MET A 243 -12.49 14.64 18.24
CA MET A 243 -13.89 14.24 18.03
C MET A 243 -14.88 15.33 18.43
N SER A 244 -14.41 16.48 18.95
CA SER A 244 -15.26 17.63 19.24
C SER A 244 -15.54 18.52 18.02
N ASP A 245 -14.76 18.34 16.95
CA ASP A 245 -14.93 18.98 15.64
C ASP A 245 -15.25 17.90 14.59
N ASP A 246 -16.33 18.09 13.83
CA ASP A 246 -16.70 17.16 12.74
C ASP A 246 -15.75 17.25 11.52
N GLY A 247 -14.81 18.20 11.56
CA GLY A 247 -13.76 18.41 10.57
C GLY A 247 -14.25 19.10 9.31
N CYS A 248 -15.42 19.76 9.35
CA CYS A 248 -16.01 20.51 8.24
C CYS A 248 -15.63 21.99 8.23
N GLY A 249 -15.00 22.48 9.30
CA GLY A 249 -14.54 23.87 9.44
C GLY A 249 -13.18 24.15 8.81
N ALA A 250 -12.32 24.86 9.55
CA ALA A 250 -11.04 25.39 9.05
C ALA A 250 -10.12 24.34 8.42
N ASN A 251 -10.12 23.10 8.95
CA ASN A 251 -9.31 22.03 8.39
C ASN A 251 -9.71 21.69 6.95
N LEU A 252 -11.02 21.55 6.68
CA LEU A 252 -11.51 21.29 5.34
C LEU A 252 -11.31 22.50 4.42
N SER A 253 -11.53 23.72 4.92
CA SER A 253 -11.29 24.95 4.14
C SER A 253 -9.85 25.06 3.63
N TRP A 254 -8.85 24.65 4.42
CA TRP A 254 -7.47 24.61 3.96
C TRP A 254 -7.28 23.61 2.80
N TRP A 255 -7.87 22.41 2.89
CA TRP A 255 -7.85 21.41 1.81
C TRP A 255 -8.54 21.86 0.52
N LEU A 256 -9.53 22.76 0.65
CA LEU A 256 -10.27 23.33 -0.47
C LEU A 256 -9.63 24.58 -1.06
N SER A 257 -8.57 25.09 -0.43
CA SER A 257 -7.77 26.20 -0.93
C SER A 257 -6.69 25.70 -1.90
N ASP A 258 -5.99 26.61 -2.58
CA ASP A 258 -4.86 26.29 -3.46
C ASP A 258 -3.60 25.85 -2.69
N GLU A 259 -3.48 26.20 -1.41
CA GLU A 259 -2.26 26.02 -0.62
C GLU A 259 -1.72 24.57 -0.61
N PRO A 260 -2.52 23.52 -0.32
CA PRO A 260 -2.05 22.14 -0.37
C PRO A 260 -1.68 21.64 -1.77
N TRP A 261 -2.09 22.32 -2.85
CA TRP A 261 -1.89 21.88 -4.23
C TRP A 261 -0.71 22.57 -4.92
N LYS A 262 -0.07 23.53 -4.24
CA LYS A 262 1.13 24.17 -4.74
C LYS A 262 2.28 23.15 -4.85
N PRO A 263 3.01 23.12 -5.98
CA PRO A 263 4.22 22.30 -6.09
C PRO A 263 5.17 22.65 -4.95
N LYS A 264 5.74 21.64 -4.28
CA LYS A 264 6.81 21.90 -3.30
C LYS A 264 7.97 22.56 -4.03
N GLU A 265 8.39 23.73 -3.55
CA GLU A 265 9.64 24.34 -4.00
C GLU A 265 10.79 23.35 -3.76
N PRO A 266 11.71 23.17 -4.72
CA PRO A 266 12.86 22.32 -4.51
C PRO A 266 13.63 22.83 -3.28
N ALA A 267 13.81 21.96 -2.29
CA ALA A 267 14.53 22.31 -1.08
C ALA A 267 15.91 22.85 -1.46
N LYS A 268 16.22 24.10 -1.07
CA LYS A 268 17.57 24.65 -1.20
C LYS A 268 18.50 23.68 -0.48
N LYS A 269 19.43 23.05 -1.23
CA LYS A 269 20.45 22.21 -0.62
C LYS A 269 21.17 23.06 0.44
N PRO A 270 21.25 22.61 1.70
CA PRO A 270 22.07 23.31 2.68
C PRO A 270 23.49 23.40 2.13
N GLU A 271 24.08 24.59 2.12
CA GLU A 271 25.51 24.74 1.86
C GLU A 271 26.25 23.91 2.92
N LYS A 272 26.90 22.84 2.46
CA LYS A 272 27.60 21.93 3.37
C LYS A 272 28.84 22.69 3.89
N PRO A 273 29.03 22.83 5.21
CA PRO A 273 30.28 23.38 5.75
C PRO A 273 31.46 22.54 5.24
N GLU A 274 32.51 23.19 4.72
CA GLU A 274 33.68 22.51 4.13
C GLU A 274 34.38 21.53 5.09
N THR A 275 34.08 21.61 6.39
CA THR A 275 34.74 20.85 7.47
C THR A 275 33.87 19.79 8.13
N ALA A 276 32.67 19.49 7.63
CA ALA A 276 31.83 18.45 8.22
C ALA A 276 32.42 17.04 7.95
N PRO A 277 32.63 16.18 8.99
CA PRO A 277 33.12 14.82 8.79
C PRO A 277 32.19 14.05 7.84
N VAL A 278 32.80 13.35 6.88
CA VAL A 278 32.08 12.52 5.88
C VAL A 278 31.43 11.35 6.62
N LYS A 279 30.18 11.51 7.04
CA LYS A 279 29.37 10.37 7.49
C LYS A 279 29.30 9.35 6.36
N PRO A 280 29.34 8.04 6.65
CA PRO A 280 29.16 7.01 5.62
C PRO A 280 27.88 7.30 4.84
N ALA A 281 27.98 7.23 3.50
CA ALA A 281 26.82 7.44 2.64
C ALA A 281 25.79 6.35 2.95
N ARG A 282 24.66 6.73 3.56
CA ARG A 282 23.50 5.84 3.66
C ARG A 282 22.79 5.83 2.30
N PRO A 283 22.22 4.69 1.90
CA PRO A 283 21.36 4.65 0.71
C PRO A 283 20.23 5.69 0.79
N SER A 284 19.79 6.19 -0.36
CA SER A 284 18.67 7.14 -0.46
C SER A 284 17.29 6.49 -0.25
N TYR A 285 17.26 5.16 -0.13
CA TYR A 285 16.07 4.33 0.08
C TYR A 285 16.09 3.68 1.46
N MET A 286 14.91 3.32 1.96
CA MET A 286 14.79 2.60 3.23
C MET A 286 15.41 1.20 3.14
N THR A 287 16.16 0.83 4.16
CA THR A 287 16.73 -0.50 4.34
C THR A 287 16.04 -1.19 5.52
N LEU A 288 16.32 -2.48 5.74
CA LEU A 288 15.71 -3.24 6.84
C LEU A 288 16.03 -2.63 8.20
N SER A 289 17.23 -2.08 8.38
CA SER A 289 17.64 -1.40 9.62
C SER A 289 16.85 -0.13 9.94
N ASP A 290 16.12 0.43 8.97
CA ASP A 290 15.23 1.56 9.22
C ASP A 290 13.91 1.11 9.88
N LEU A 291 13.50 -0.16 9.77
CA LEU A 291 12.27 -0.70 10.36
C LEU A 291 12.46 -1.12 11.83
N PRO A 292 11.37 -1.36 12.60
CA PRO A 292 11.48 -1.99 13.91
C PRO A 292 12.25 -3.31 13.83
N LYS A 293 13.13 -3.58 14.80
CA LYS A 293 14.00 -4.77 14.81
C LYS A 293 13.22 -6.09 14.66
N ALA A 294 12.02 -6.18 15.23
CA ALA A 294 11.17 -7.36 15.11
C ALA A 294 10.78 -7.70 13.65
N CYS A 295 10.88 -6.75 12.73
CA CYS A 295 10.60 -6.97 11.30
C CYS A 295 11.65 -7.85 10.60
N GLU A 296 12.87 -7.93 11.13
CA GLU A 296 13.87 -8.91 10.68
C GLU A 296 13.36 -10.33 10.94
N ALA A 297 12.93 -10.60 12.19
CA ALA A 297 12.38 -11.91 12.57
C ALA A 297 11.10 -12.27 11.79
N VAL A 298 10.27 -11.29 11.44
CA VAL A 298 9.08 -11.52 10.59
C VAL A 298 9.47 -11.98 9.20
N LEU A 299 10.51 -11.41 8.58
CA LEU A 299 11.00 -11.86 7.26
C LEU A 299 11.64 -13.25 7.33
N GLU A 300 12.33 -13.58 8.42
CA GLU A 300 13.02 -14.86 8.58
C GLU A 300 12.09 -16.00 9.02
N ALA A 301 10.90 -15.68 9.55
CA ALA A 301 9.95 -16.67 10.03
C ALA A 301 9.50 -17.63 8.91
N PRO A 302 9.25 -18.91 9.22
CA PRO A 302 8.72 -19.85 8.23
C PRO A 302 7.28 -19.48 7.86
N ALA A 303 6.81 -20.00 6.73
CA ALA A 303 5.40 -19.96 6.36
C ALA A 303 4.59 -21.02 7.14
N PRO A 304 3.27 -20.81 7.37
CA PRO A 304 2.39 -21.83 7.91
C PRO A 304 2.43 -23.11 7.06
N SER A 305 2.43 -24.26 7.72
CA SER A 305 2.37 -25.57 7.08
C SER A 305 1.32 -26.45 7.79
N PRO A 306 0.21 -26.83 7.12
CA PRO A 306 -0.13 -26.45 5.75
C PRO A 306 -0.44 -24.95 5.63
N LEU A 307 -0.21 -24.38 4.44
CA LEU A 307 -0.60 -23.01 4.14
C LEU A 307 -2.14 -22.95 4.03
N PRO A 308 -2.83 -21.97 4.66
CA PRO A 308 -4.27 -21.82 4.50
C PRO A 308 -4.65 -21.63 3.03
N GLU A 309 -5.71 -22.28 2.57
CA GLU A 309 -6.18 -22.12 1.19
C GLU A 309 -6.51 -20.65 0.87
N THR A 310 -7.09 -19.95 1.84
CA THR A 310 -7.33 -18.51 1.72
C THR A 310 -6.06 -17.72 1.57
N ALA A 311 -4.87 -18.20 1.93
CA ALA A 311 -3.60 -17.49 1.71
C ALA A 311 -2.99 -17.72 0.31
N LEU A 312 -3.54 -18.65 -0.48
CA LEU A 312 -3.06 -18.92 -1.84
C LEU A 312 -3.52 -17.84 -2.81
N THR A 313 -2.57 -17.17 -3.47
CA THR A 313 -2.92 -16.22 -4.54
C THR A 313 -3.18 -16.98 -5.84
N PRO A 314 -4.36 -16.81 -6.46
CA PRO A 314 -4.72 -17.58 -7.64
C PRO A 314 -3.83 -17.19 -8.81
N LYS A 315 -3.48 -18.19 -9.64
CA LYS A 315 -2.78 -17.94 -10.90
C LYS A 315 -3.75 -17.23 -11.84
N ILE A 316 -3.40 -16.01 -12.23
CA ILE A 316 -4.22 -15.24 -13.16
C ILE A 316 -3.89 -15.69 -14.59
N PRO A 317 -4.90 -16.06 -15.39
CA PRO A 317 -4.68 -16.35 -16.79
C PRO A 317 -4.07 -15.13 -17.49
N LEU A 318 -2.88 -15.29 -18.07
CA LEU A 318 -2.35 -14.30 -19.00
C LEU A 318 -3.21 -14.35 -20.28
N PRO A 319 -3.42 -13.22 -20.96
CA PRO A 319 -3.92 -13.28 -22.33
C PRO A 319 -2.96 -14.17 -23.14
N PRO A 320 -3.46 -14.89 -24.17
CA PRO A 320 -2.56 -15.50 -25.14
C PRO A 320 -1.57 -14.42 -25.56
N LEU A 321 -0.27 -14.73 -25.57
CA LEU A 321 0.71 -13.84 -26.18
C LEU A 321 0.15 -13.49 -27.56
N ALA A 322 -0.09 -12.20 -27.81
CA ALA A 322 -0.40 -11.78 -29.16
C ALA A 322 0.73 -12.37 -30.03
N PRO A 323 0.43 -13.05 -31.15
CA PRO A 323 1.48 -13.44 -32.06
C PRO A 323 2.30 -12.18 -32.33
N TRP A 324 3.62 -12.28 -32.16
CA TRP A 324 4.53 -11.21 -32.52
C TRP A 324 4.09 -10.71 -33.90
N PRO A 325 3.95 -9.39 -34.12
CA PRO A 325 3.67 -8.92 -35.46
C PRO A 325 4.72 -9.57 -36.36
N GLU A 326 4.26 -10.34 -37.35
CA GLU A 326 5.17 -10.89 -38.36
C GLU A 326 6.04 -9.72 -38.79
N VAL A 327 7.36 -9.92 -38.69
CA VAL A 327 8.32 -8.91 -39.12
C VAL A 327 7.92 -8.56 -40.55
N GLY A 328 7.33 -7.37 -40.73
CA GLY A 328 6.91 -6.91 -42.04
C GLY A 328 8.11 -6.98 -42.98
N PRO A 329 7.88 -7.19 -44.29
CA PRO A 329 8.98 -7.36 -45.24
C PRO A 329 9.98 -6.20 -45.07
N VAL A 330 11.26 -6.57 -44.98
CA VAL A 330 12.37 -5.62 -44.91
C VAL A 330 12.18 -4.59 -46.02
N PRO A 331 12.16 -3.27 -45.73
CA PRO A 331 11.98 -2.25 -46.75
C PRO A 331 13.00 -2.45 -47.86
N THR A 332 12.52 -2.69 -49.08
CA THR A 332 13.40 -2.73 -50.26
C THR A 332 13.99 -1.33 -50.44
N PRO A 333 15.33 -1.19 -50.59
CA PRO A 333 15.95 0.09 -50.89
C PRO A 333 15.30 0.71 -52.13
N ARG A 334 15.01 2.01 -52.08
CA ARG A 334 14.53 2.74 -53.28
C ARG A 334 15.56 2.59 -54.40
N SER A 335 15.08 2.29 -55.60
CA SER A 335 15.87 2.36 -56.82
C SER A 335 16.46 3.77 -56.97
N ALA A 336 17.76 3.86 -57.18
CA ALA A 336 18.42 5.10 -57.53
C ALA A 336 17.84 5.61 -58.87
N GLY A 337 17.12 6.71 -58.79
CA GLY A 337 16.71 7.56 -59.90
C GLY A 337 17.11 8.99 -59.56
#